data_AF-A0A7S0WKP2-F1
#
_entry.id   AF-A0A7S0WKP2-F1
#
_cell.length_a   1.000
_cell.length_b   1.000
_cell.length_c   1.000
_cell.angle_alpha   90.00
_cell.angle_beta   90.00
_cell.angle_gamma   90.00
#
_symmetry.space_group_name_H-M   'P 1'
#
loop_
_entity.id
_entity.type
_entity.pdbx_description
1 polymer ?
#
loop_
_entity_poly.entity_id
_entity_poly.type
_entity_poly.pdbx_seq_one_letter_code
_entity_poly.pdbx_strand_id
1 'polypeptide(L)'
;LPNHCFPATTKDGQKVDWGNTPYDMVYGPEGWCEADDPKRTCGCNLDGWGGPTCTQRYEAACVNQCSGHGYCDVGFCKCHDGWYGHDCARKANLPAFKGGPEPGLAGVQPWLSKVVALPPET
;
A
#
# COMPACT_ATOMS: atom_id res chain seq x y z
N LEU A 1 3.02 -16.79 -8.99
CA LEU A 1 2.12 -15.94 -9.80
C LEU A 1 2.90 -15.54 -11.04
N PRO A 2 2.58 -16.04 -12.25
CA PRO A 2 3.49 -15.92 -13.37
C PRO A 2 3.34 -14.54 -14.04
N ASN A 3 4.41 -13.76 -13.95
CA ASN A 3 4.78 -12.63 -14.83
C ASN A 3 3.95 -11.34 -14.70
N HIS A 4 4.23 -10.60 -13.63
CA HIS A 4 3.76 -9.24 -13.36
C HIS A 4 4.31 -8.20 -14.34
N CYS A 5 3.82 -8.21 -15.59
CA CYS A 5 4.19 -7.23 -16.63
C CYS A 5 5.70 -7.02 -16.81
N PHE A 6 6.47 -8.07 -16.57
CA PHE A 6 7.89 -8.06 -16.79
C PHE A 6 8.17 -8.09 -18.30
N PRO A 7 8.88 -7.08 -18.84
CA PRO A 7 9.15 -7.03 -20.27
C PRO A 7 9.98 -8.24 -20.71
N ALA A 8 9.62 -8.83 -21.85
CA ALA A 8 10.32 -9.96 -22.47
C ALA A 8 11.63 -9.55 -23.14
N THR A 9 11.79 -8.24 -23.38
CA THR A 9 12.96 -7.66 -24.02
C THR A 9 13.40 -6.39 -23.30
N THR A 10 14.67 -6.02 -23.45
CA THR A 10 15.14 -4.67 -23.13
C THR A 10 14.61 -3.65 -24.14
N LYS A 11 14.88 -2.35 -23.90
CA LYS A 11 14.55 -1.27 -24.83
C LYS A 11 15.15 -1.48 -26.23
N ASP A 12 16.33 -2.10 -26.30
CA ASP A 12 17.04 -2.38 -27.55
C ASP A 12 16.59 -3.71 -28.21
N GLY A 13 15.56 -4.36 -27.67
CA GLY A 13 15.01 -5.60 -28.20
C GLY A 13 15.77 -6.88 -27.80
N GLN A 14 16.74 -6.79 -26.88
CA GLN A 14 17.43 -7.99 -26.39
C GLN A 14 16.50 -8.79 -25.49
N LYS A 15 16.35 -10.08 -25.76
CA LYS A 15 15.53 -10.98 -24.95
C LYS A 15 16.08 -11.12 -23.53
N VAL A 16 15.19 -11.13 -22.55
CA VAL A 16 15.51 -11.40 -21.14
C VAL A 16 14.80 -12.66 -20.65
N ASP A 17 15.38 -13.35 -19.67
CA ASP A 17 14.89 -14.64 -19.20
C ASP A 17 13.82 -14.55 -18.08
N TRP A 18 13.55 -13.34 -17.58
CA TRP A 18 12.68 -13.09 -16.42
C TRP A 18 11.31 -12.50 -16.79
N GLY A 19 11.05 -12.23 -18.07
CA GLY A 19 9.83 -11.58 -18.54
C GLY A 19 9.24 -12.21 -19.79
N ASN A 20 7.94 -12.00 -19.99
CA ASN A 20 7.20 -12.50 -21.16
C ASN A 20 6.23 -11.46 -21.75
N THR A 21 6.23 -10.23 -21.25
CA THR A 21 5.33 -9.15 -21.69
C THR A 21 6.00 -8.35 -22.81
N PRO A 22 5.33 -8.02 -23.93
CA PRO A 22 5.92 -7.15 -24.94
C PRO A 22 6.41 -5.82 -24.35
N TYR A 23 7.60 -5.35 -24.73
CA TYR A 23 8.18 -4.14 -24.16
C TYR A 23 7.25 -2.92 -24.30
N ASP A 24 6.67 -2.72 -25.48
CA ASP A 24 5.78 -1.58 -25.76
C ASP A 24 4.47 -1.61 -24.96
N MET A 25 4.04 -2.79 -24.50
CA MET A 25 2.87 -2.91 -23.63
C MET A 25 3.15 -2.35 -22.23
N VAL A 26 4.42 -2.33 -21.81
CA VAL A 26 4.84 -1.81 -20.50
C VAL A 26 5.34 -0.37 -20.65
N TYR A 27 6.25 -0.10 -21.58
CA TYR A 27 6.96 1.18 -21.71
C TYR A 27 6.70 1.92 -23.03
N GLY A 28 5.77 1.44 -23.86
CA GLY A 28 5.36 2.16 -25.06
C GLY A 28 4.46 3.37 -24.73
N PRO A 29 4.10 4.19 -25.72
CA PRO A 29 3.30 5.40 -25.51
C PRO A 29 1.88 5.13 -24.98
N GLU A 30 1.34 3.94 -25.24
CA GLU A 30 0.06 3.45 -24.69
C GLU A 30 0.29 2.35 -23.63
N GLY A 31 1.55 2.19 -23.22
CA GLY A 31 2.00 1.18 -22.29
C GLY A 31 1.68 1.54 -20.85
N TRP A 32 1.63 0.52 -20.00
CA TRP A 32 1.18 0.62 -18.61
C TRP A 32 1.98 1.61 -17.74
N CYS A 33 3.29 1.74 -17.96
CA CYS A 33 4.16 2.60 -17.16
C CYS A 33 4.11 4.07 -17.58
N GLU A 34 3.74 4.36 -18.83
CA GLU A 34 3.84 5.71 -19.42
C GLU A 34 2.48 6.38 -19.62
N ALA A 35 1.41 5.60 -19.86
CA ALA A 35 0.09 6.14 -20.15
C ALA A 35 -0.77 6.34 -18.89
N ASP A 36 -1.48 7.46 -18.82
CA ASP A 36 -2.48 7.72 -17.77
C ASP A 36 -3.69 6.76 -17.86
N ASP A 37 -4.05 6.34 -19.06
CA ASP A 37 -5.09 5.35 -19.36
C ASP A 37 -4.54 4.25 -20.30
N PRO A 38 -3.86 3.24 -19.75
CA PRO A 38 -3.18 2.24 -20.55
C PRO A 38 -4.14 1.21 -21.14
N LYS A 39 -3.88 0.76 -22.38
CA LYS A 39 -4.73 -0.24 -23.07
C LYS A 39 -4.82 -1.57 -22.34
N ARG A 40 -3.83 -1.88 -21.49
CA ARG A 40 -3.77 -3.08 -20.66
C ARG A 40 -3.23 -2.70 -19.29
N THR A 41 -3.84 -3.24 -18.25
CA THR A 41 -3.43 -3.01 -16.86
C THR A 41 -2.56 -4.14 -16.34
N CYS A 42 -1.61 -3.78 -15.49
CA CYS A 42 -0.78 -4.70 -14.74
C CYS A 42 -1.24 -4.75 -13.28
N GLY A 43 -1.02 -5.88 -12.61
CA GLY A 43 -1.34 -5.99 -11.18
C GLY A 43 -0.39 -5.14 -10.33
N CYS A 44 -0.93 -4.48 -9.31
CA CYS A 44 -0.14 -3.78 -8.31
C CYS A 44 0.50 -4.79 -7.36
N ASN A 45 1.82 -4.76 -7.27
CA ASN A 45 2.60 -5.70 -6.45
C ASN A 45 2.89 -5.19 -5.04
N LEU A 46 2.44 -3.96 -4.75
CA LEU A 46 2.63 -3.30 -3.47
C LEU A 46 1.27 -3.22 -2.77
N ASP A 47 1.18 -3.81 -1.59
CA ASP A 47 -0.01 -3.73 -0.75
C ASP A 47 -0.34 -2.27 -0.45
N GLY A 48 -1.64 -1.93 -0.50
CA GLY A 48 -2.11 -0.56 -0.32
C GLY A 48 -2.06 0.31 -1.58
N TRP A 49 -1.72 -0.26 -2.74
CA TRP A 49 -1.82 0.43 -4.03
C TRP A 49 -2.68 -0.35 -5.02
N GLY A 50 -3.41 0.37 -5.84
CA GLY A 50 -4.36 -0.22 -6.78
C GLY A 50 -4.75 0.77 -7.88
N GLY A 51 -5.83 0.43 -8.58
CA GLY A 51 -6.26 1.14 -9.78
C GLY A 51 -5.45 0.75 -11.02
N PRO A 52 -5.79 1.31 -12.19
CA PRO A 52 -5.20 0.90 -13.47
C PRO A 52 -3.69 1.13 -13.58
N THR A 53 -3.15 2.11 -12.87
CA THR A 53 -1.73 2.53 -12.90
C THR A 53 -1.04 2.44 -11.54
N CYS A 54 -1.63 1.75 -10.55
CA CYS A 54 -1.11 1.66 -9.18
C CYS A 54 -0.86 2.99 -8.47
N THR A 55 -1.53 4.06 -8.90
CA THR A 55 -1.45 5.39 -8.29
C THR A 55 -2.56 5.63 -7.26
N GLN A 56 -3.57 4.76 -7.23
CA GLN A 56 -4.66 4.85 -6.28
C GLN A 56 -4.25 4.18 -4.96
N ARG A 57 -4.28 4.95 -3.87
CA ARG A 57 -4.03 4.43 -2.53
C ARG A 57 -5.25 3.66 -2.03
N TYR A 58 -5.00 2.45 -1.55
CA TYR A 58 -5.93 1.61 -0.81
C TYR A 58 -5.37 1.35 0.58
N GLU A 59 -6.22 0.86 1.47
CA GLU A 59 -5.75 0.44 2.78
C GLU A 59 -4.93 -0.84 2.64
N ALA A 60 -3.69 -0.82 3.15
CA ALA A 60 -2.89 -2.03 3.24
C ALA A 60 -3.52 -2.99 4.26
N ALA A 61 -3.41 -4.28 4.00
CA ALA A 61 -3.90 -5.31 4.92
C ALA A 61 -2.83 -5.60 5.97
N CYS A 62 -3.17 -5.41 7.25
CA CYS A 62 -2.32 -5.75 8.39
C CYS A 62 -3.09 -6.63 9.38
N VAL A 63 -2.35 -7.37 10.22
CA VAL A 63 -2.96 -8.13 11.32
C VAL A 63 -3.76 -7.17 12.21
N ASN A 64 -5.04 -7.49 12.39
CA ASN A 64 -6.01 -6.69 13.14
C ASN A 64 -6.04 -5.19 12.75
N GLN A 65 -5.62 -4.83 11.53
CA GLN A 65 -5.45 -3.43 11.11
C GLN A 65 -4.72 -2.57 12.15
N CYS A 66 -3.63 -3.11 12.71
CA CYS A 66 -2.83 -2.46 13.75
C CYS A 66 -3.63 -2.06 15.00
N SER A 67 -4.74 -2.75 15.24
CA SER A 67 -5.66 -2.55 16.36
C SER A 67 -6.14 -1.10 16.52
N GLY A 68 -6.03 -0.27 15.47
CA GLY A 68 -6.30 1.17 15.53
C GLY A 68 -5.18 2.04 16.14
N HIS A 69 -4.09 1.44 16.62
CA HIS A 69 -3.01 2.14 17.32
C HIS A 69 -1.71 2.19 16.51
N GLY A 70 -1.84 2.25 15.18
CA GLY A 70 -0.72 2.32 14.26
C GLY A 70 -1.15 2.49 12.81
N TYR A 71 -0.17 2.64 11.94
CA TYR A 71 -0.34 2.67 10.50
C TYR A 71 0.14 1.35 9.88
N CYS A 72 -0.65 0.80 8.96
CA CYS A 72 -0.21 -0.35 8.17
C CYS A 72 0.76 0.10 7.07
N ASP A 73 1.95 -0.48 7.06
CA ASP A 73 2.99 -0.26 6.06
C ASP A 73 3.39 -1.60 5.44
N VAL A 74 2.84 -1.89 4.26
CA VAL A 74 3.14 -3.10 3.47
C VAL A 74 3.04 -4.39 4.31
N GLY A 75 1.94 -4.53 5.06
CA GLY A 75 1.69 -5.70 5.90
C GLY A 75 2.29 -5.65 7.30
N PHE A 76 3.05 -4.60 7.65
CA PHE A 76 3.63 -4.41 8.97
C PHE A 76 3.05 -3.19 9.69
N CYS A 77 2.77 -3.34 10.98
CA CYS A 77 2.26 -2.24 11.78
C CYS A 77 3.37 -1.33 12.30
N LYS A 78 3.30 -0.05 11.93
CA LYS A 78 4.05 1.04 12.57
C LYS A 78 3.19 1.62 13.68
N CYS A 79 3.45 1.19 14.92
CA CYS A 79 2.65 1.62 16.06
C CYS A 79 2.82 3.11 16.37
N HIS A 80 1.74 3.71 16.86
CA HIS A 80 1.78 5.02 17.48
C HIS A 80 2.62 4.97 18.76
N ASP A 81 3.09 6.13 19.19
CA ASP A 81 3.86 6.28 20.42
C ASP A 81 3.13 5.69 21.63
N GLY A 82 3.85 4.87 22.40
CA GLY A 82 3.29 4.17 23.55
C GLY A 82 2.55 2.86 23.23
N TRP A 83 2.51 2.42 21.97
CA TRP A 83 1.96 1.12 21.56
C TRP A 83 3.04 0.23 20.94
N TYR A 84 2.87 -1.09 21.09
CA TYR A 84 3.80 -2.09 20.55
C TYR A 84 3.11 -3.45 20.36
N GLY A 85 3.86 -4.40 19.79
CA GLY A 85 3.35 -5.71 19.37
C GLY A 85 3.16 -5.78 17.85
N HIS A 86 2.91 -6.98 17.33
CA HIS A 86 2.78 -7.19 15.88
C HIS A 86 1.60 -6.44 15.24
N ASP A 87 0.57 -6.16 16.03
CA ASP A 87 -0.66 -5.49 15.65
C ASP A 87 -0.96 -4.28 16.54
N CYS A 88 0.05 -3.74 17.23
CA CYS A 88 -0.07 -2.59 18.15
C CYS A 88 -1.13 -2.75 19.26
N ALA A 89 -1.51 -3.96 19.63
CA ALA A 89 -2.52 -4.19 20.68
C ALA A 89 -2.01 -3.92 22.11
N ARG A 90 -0.71 -3.73 22.33
CA ARG A 90 -0.11 -3.63 23.67
C ARG A 90 0.35 -2.22 23.97
N LYS A 91 -0.07 -1.67 25.12
CA LYS A 91 0.35 -0.35 25.60
C LYS A 91 1.62 -0.43 26.44
N ALA A 92 2.60 0.40 26.15
CA ALA A 92 3.82 0.54 26.92
C ALA A 92 3.56 1.38 28.18
N ASN A 93 3.72 0.76 29.34
CA ASN A 93 3.65 1.46 30.63
C ASN A 93 5.01 2.10 30.99
N LEU A 94 5.57 2.89 30.06
CA LEU A 94 6.86 3.55 30.27
C LEU A 94 6.66 5.02 30.72
N PRO A 95 7.43 5.51 31.71
CA PRO A 95 7.30 6.89 32.22
C PRO A 95 7.47 7.99 31.17
N ALA A 96 8.17 7.68 30.06
CA ALA A 96 8.40 8.58 28.93
C ALA A 96 7.19 8.78 28.02
N PHE A 97 6.15 7.94 28.12
CA PHE A 97 4.94 8.01 27.27
C PHE A 97 3.71 8.35 28.12
N LYS A 98 3.58 9.62 28.54
CA LYS A 98 2.31 10.16 29.04
C LYS A 98 1.46 10.55 27.84
N GLY A 99 0.59 9.62 27.41
CA GLY A 99 -0.17 9.68 26.17
C GLY A 99 -0.81 11.04 25.87
N GLY A 100 -0.58 11.53 24.65
CA GLY A 100 -1.39 12.58 24.04
C GLY A 100 -2.65 11.98 23.40
N PRO A 101 -3.66 12.81 23.09
CA PRO A 101 -4.86 12.38 22.38
C PRO A 101 -4.46 11.83 21.00
N GLU A 102 -4.89 10.61 20.71
CA GLU A 102 -4.65 9.99 19.40
C GLU A 102 -5.47 10.74 18.34
N PRO A 103 -4.84 11.33 17.31
CA PRO A 103 -5.59 11.74 16.14
C PRO A 103 -6.08 10.45 15.47
N GLY A 104 -7.35 10.10 15.68
CA GLY A 104 -7.98 8.98 15.00
C GLY A 104 -7.69 9.03 13.49
N LEU A 105 -7.50 7.87 12.87
CA LEU A 105 -7.10 7.68 11.47
C LEU A 105 -7.88 8.54 10.45
N ALA A 106 -9.12 8.92 10.78
CA ALA A 106 -9.97 9.75 9.94
C ALA A 106 -9.41 11.15 9.65
N GLY A 107 -8.58 11.72 10.54
CA GLY A 107 -7.96 13.03 10.31
C GLY A 107 -6.77 12.99 9.33
N VAL A 108 -6.16 11.82 9.15
CA VAL A 108 -4.86 11.68 8.47
C VAL A 108 -4.99 10.97 7.11
N GLN A 109 -6.07 10.20 6.90
CA GLN A 109 -6.28 9.41 5.69
C GLN A 109 -7.68 9.68 5.06
N PRO A 110 -7.83 10.77 4.29
CA PRO A 110 -9.13 11.18 3.73
C PRO A 110 -9.84 10.12 2.89
N TRP A 111 -9.10 9.22 2.24
CA TRP A 111 -9.67 8.13 1.43
C TRP A 111 -10.38 7.05 2.25
N LEU A 112 -10.09 6.95 3.55
CA LEU A 112 -10.75 6.01 4.47
C LEU A 112 -12.04 6.56 5.10
N SER A 113 -12.31 7.86 4.95
CA SER A 113 -13.49 8.53 5.54
C SER A 113 -14.84 7.88 5.17
N LYS A 114 -14.88 7.13 4.07
CA LYS A 114 -16.09 6.44 3.58
C LYS A 114 -16.26 5.02 4.14
N VAL A 115 -15.23 4.46 4.76
CA VAL A 115 -15.17 3.03 5.13
C VAL A 115 -14.82 2.79 6.60
N VAL A 116 -14.20 3.76 7.28
CA VAL A 116 -13.88 3.68 8.71
C VAL A 116 -14.97 4.40 9.51
N ALA A 117 -15.69 3.66 10.34
CA ALA A 117 -16.49 4.26 11.41
C ALA A 117 -15.54 4.62 12.56
N LEU A 118 -15.57 5.89 13.01
CA LEU A 118 -14.83 6.29 14.19
C LEU A 118 -15.35 5.51 15.40
N PRO A 119 -14.47 4.90 16.22
CA PRO A 119 -14.90 4.36 17.50
C PRO A 119 -15.48 5.50 18.35
N PRO A 120 -16.55 5.25 19.13
CA PRO A 120 -17.12 6.26 19.99
C PRO A 120 -16.05 6.76 20.97
N GLU A 121 -16.02 8.08 21.19
CA GLU A 121 -15.17 8.70 22.19
C GLU A 121 -15.50 8.07 23.55
N THR A 122 -14.51 7.45 24.19
CA THR A 122 -14.62 6.85 25.53
C THR A 122 -14.58 7.91 26.62
#